data_AF-A0A6J6JVV9-F1
#
_entry.id   AF-A0A6J6JVV9-F1
#
_cell.length_a   1.000
_cell.length_b   1.000
_cell.length_c   1.000
_cell.angle_alpha   90.00
_cell.angle_beta   90.00
_cell.angle_gamma   90.00
#
_symmetry.space_group_name_H-M   'P 1'
#
loop_
_entity.id
_entity.type
_entity.pdbx_description
1 polymer ?
#
loop_
_entity_poly.entity_id
_entity_poly.type
_entity_poly.pdbx_seq_one_letter_code
_entity_poly.pdbx_strand_id
1 'polypeptide(L)'
;MGSGAGADVLCDPMVDTRGGAFTVGLGLLPGVAVIARSDEWSPDKVRRTIDLASAGVVLLELPTCTAVIDDIGTGGWRVAGKGNVIVHRDGKLSDISALPEAVS
;
A
#
# COMPACT_ATOMS: atom_id res chain seq x y z
N MET A 1 -8.39 4.58 10.47
CA MET A 1 -7.09 5.28 10.47
C MET A 1 -6.05 4.39 11.14
N GLY A 2 -4.94 4.10 10.45
CA GLY A 2 -3.82 3.31 10.97
C GLY A 2 -2.50 4.00 10.66
N SER A 3 -1.47 3.77 11.47
CA SER A 3 -0.11 4.30 11.29
C SER A 3 0.91 3.21 11.61
N GLY A 4 2.00 3.13 10.83
CA GLY A 4 3.02 2.09 10.99
C GLY A 4 2.46 0.68 10.80
N ALA A 5 2.78 -0.26 11.69
CA ALA A 5 2.20 -1.62 11.68
C ALA A 5 0.66 -1.61 11.75
N GLY A 6 0.06 -0.55 12.29
CA GLY A 6 -1.38 -0.32 12.31
C GLY A 6 -1.97 0.05 10.93
N ALA A 7 -1.15 0.47 9.96
CA ALA A 7 -1.55 0.64 8.56
C ALA A 7 -1.38 -0.66 7.76
N ASP A 8 -0.32 -1.43 8.05
CA ASP A 8 -0.06 -2.74 7.42
C ASP A 8 -1.20 -3.73 7.69
N VAL A 9 -1.77 -3.70 8.90
CA VAL A 9 -2.91 -4.54 9.26
C VAL A 9 -4.24 -4.07 8.65
N LEU A 10 -4.34 -2.93 7.95
CA LEU A 10 -5.62 -2.54 7.32
C LEU A 10 -5.81 -3.13 5.91
N CYS A 11 -4.74 -3.66 5.32
CA CYS A 11 -4.66 -4.09 3.93
C CYS A 11 -4.60 -5.61 3.84
N ASP A 12 -5.41 -6.23 2.97
CA ASP A 12 -5.30 -7.65 2.64
C ASP A 12 -4.87 -7.80 1.17
N PRO A 13 -3.60 -8.20 0.91
CA PRO A 13 -2.63 -8.74 1.86
C PRO A 13 -1.69 -7.73 2.56
N MET A 14 -1.34 -8.01 3.82
CA MET A 14 -0.34 -7.35 4.66
C MET A 14 1.09 -7.79 4.29
N VAL A 15 2.01 -6.86 4.10
CA VAL A 15 3.42 -7.19 3.85
C VAL A 15 4.11 -7.63 5.16
N ASP A 16 4.61 -8.86 5.22
CA ASP A 16 5.51 -9.35 6.26
C ASP A 16 6.84 -8.59 6.19
N THR A 17 7.02 -7.70 7.15
CA THR A 17 8.22 -6.86 7.28
C THR A 17 9.53 -7.64 7.45
N ARG A 18 9.50 -8.95 7.79
CA ARG A 18 10.71 -9.79 7.92
C ARG A 18 11.20 -10.38 6.59
N GLY A 19 10.29 -10.68 5.66
CA GLY A 19 10.61 -11.42 4.43
C GLY A 19 10.08 -10.84 3.12
N GLY A 20 9.20 -9.84 3.15
CA GLY A 20 8.48 -9.35 1.96
C GLY A 20 7.36 -10.29 1.47
N ALA A 21 6.95 -11.25 2.30
CA ALA A 21 5.81 -12.12 2.03
C ALA A 21 4.48 -11.41 2.35
N PHE A 22 3.36 -11.96 1.91
CA PHE A 22 2.02 -11.41 2.13
C PHE A 22 1.26 -12.25 3.17
N THR A 23 0.77 -11.64 4.25
CA THR A 23 -0.10 -12.24 5.28
C THR A 23 -1.48 -11.58 5.25
N VAL A 24 -2.50 -12.18 5.85
CA VAL A 24 -3.85 -11.58 5.89
C VAL A 24 -3.87 -10.37 6.83
N GLY A 25 -4.27 -9.19 6.35
CA GLY A 25 -4.61 -8.03 7.18
C GLY A 25 -6.10 -7.96 7.51
N LEU A 26 -6.55 -6.99 8.31
CA LEU A 26 -7.95 -6.77 8.73
C LEU A 26 -8.97 -6.63 7.58
N GLY A 27 -8.54 -6.55 6.32
CA GLY A 27 -9.44 -6.62 5.16
C GLY A 27 -10.32 -5.38 4.95
N LEU A 28 -9.92 -4.22 5.47
CA LEU A 28 -10.66 -2.97 5.32
C LEU A 28 -10.52 -2.36 3.89
N LEU A 29 -9.50 -2.78 3.14
CA LEU A 29 -9.36 -2.56 1.70
C LEU A 29 -8.92 -3.87 1.02
N PRO A 30 -9.85 -4.68 0.49
CA PRO A 30 -9.50 -5.93 -0.17
C PRO A 30 -8.74 -5.66 -1.48
N GLY A 31 -7.68 -6.42 -1.73
CA GLY A 31 -6.88 -6.30 -2.95
C GLY A 31 -5.89 -5.13 -2.95
N VAL A 32 -5.67 -4.51 -1.80
CA VAL A 32 -4.63 -3.49 -1.60
C VAL A 32 -3.58 -4.03 -0.64
N ALA A 33 -2.32 -3.75 -0.92
CA ALA A 33 -1.18 -4.02 -0.05
C ALA A 33 -0.30 -2.78 0.10
N VAL A 34 0.45 -2.67 1.20
CA VAL A 34 1.30 -1.50 1.48
C VAL A 34 2.68 -1.94 1.95
N ILE A 35 3.73 -1.37 1.36
CA ILE A 35 5.10 -1.36 1.90
C ILE A 35 5.25 -0.10 2.74
N ALA A 36 4.98 -0.21 4.04
CA ALA A 36 5.15 0.92 4.94
C ALA A 36 6.63 1.26 5.17
N ARG A 37 6.91 2.56 5.22
CA ARG A 37 8.26 3.13 5.37
C ARG A 37 9.20 2.61 4.28
N SER A 38 8.74 2.64 3.04
CA SER A 38 9.49 2.11 1.88
C SER A 38 10.86 2.74 1.70
N ASP A 39 11.05 3.98 2.17
CA ASP A 39 12.32 4.71 2.22
C ASP A 39 13.35 4.13 3.21
N GLU A 40 12.93 3.29 4.15
CA GLU A 40 13.83 2.53 5.04
C GLU A 40 14.20 1.14 4.47
N TRP A 41 13.61 0.72 3.35
CA TRP A 41 13.86 -0.59 2.75
C TRP A 41 14.98 -0.53 1.72
N SER A 42 15.71 -1.64 1.55
CA SER A 42 16.65 -1.75 0.43
C SER A 42 15.89 -1.86 -0.91
N PRO A 43 16.45 -1.34 -2.01
CA PRO A 43 15.81 -1.42 -3.33
C PRO A 43 15.47 -2.85 -3.76
N ASP A 44 16.34 -3.81 -3.45
CA ASP A 44 16.11 -5.23 -3.75
C ASP A 44 14.91 -5.81 -3.00
N LYS A 45 14.70 -5.38 -1.75
CA LYS A 45 13.57 -5.83 -0.94
C LYS A 45 12.26 -5.27 -1.47
N VAL A 46 12.23 -4.00 -1.86
CA VAL A 46 11.08 -3.37 -2.51
C VAL A 46 10.75 -4.07 -3.82
N ARG A 47 11.75 -4.28 -4.70
CA ARG A 47 11.56 -4.99 -5.98
C ARG A 47 10.96 -6.37 -5.79
N ARG A 48 11.51 -7.16 -4.86
CA ARG A 48 10.99 -8.51 -4.57
C ARG A 48 9.53 -8.48 -4.11
N THR A 49 9.14 -7.54 -3.25
CA THR A 49 7.74 -7.41 -2.81
C THR A 49 6.80 -7.07 -3.97
N ILE A 50 7.24 -6.20 -4.90
CA ILE A 50 6.48 -5.88 -6.11
C ILE A 50 6.29 -7.14 -6.98
N ASP A 51 7.35 -7.93 -7.17
CA ASP A 51 7.31 -9.13 -8.00
C ASP A 51 6.47 -10.26 -7.38
N LEU A 52 6.33 -10.28 -6.05
CA LEU A 52 5.53 -11.25 -5.31
C LEU A 52 4.03 -10.91 -5.23
N ALA A 53 3.64 -9.68 -5.58
CA ALA A 53 2.26 -9.25 -5.49
C ALA A 53 1.38 -10.07 -6.46
N SER A 54 0.31 -10.67 -5.94
CA SER A 54 -0.65 -11.42 -6.76
C SER A 54 -1.27 -10.54 -7.84
N ALA A 55 -1.62 -11.14 -8.97
CA ALA A 55 -2.31 -10.43 -10.04
C ALA A 55 -3.59 -9.74 -9.51
N GLY A 56 -3.80 -8.49 -9.93
CA GLY A 56 -4.91 -7.65 -9.51
C GLY A 56 -4.70 -6.90 -8.18
N VAL A 57 -3.68 -7.25 -7.38
CA VAL A 57 -3.36 -6.51 -6.15
C VAL A 57 -2.73 -5.16 -6.48
N VAL A 58 -3.22 -4.11 -5.83
CA VAL A 58 -2.62 -2.77 -5.87
C VAL A 58 -1.65 -2.64 -4.70
N LEU A 59 -0.37 -2.48 -4.99
CA LEU A 59 0.69 -2.35 -3.99
C LEU A 59 1.16 -0.89 -3.90
N LEU A 60 1.11 -0.32 -2.69
CA LEU A 60 1.58 1.03 -2.40
C LEU A 60 2.96 0.99 -1.74
N GLU A 61 3.93 1.69 -2.31
CA GLU A 61 5.12 2.11 -1.57
C GLU A 61 4.79 3.39 -0.81
N LEU A 62 4.77 3.31 0.52
CA LEU A 62 4.42 4.43 1.38
C LEU A 62 5.63 4.85 2.22
N PRO A 63 6.34 5.93 1.87
CA PRO A 63 7.49 6.38 2.64
C PRO A 63 7.09 6.95 4.02
N THR A 64 8.05 7.14 4.90
CA THR A 64 7.86 7.81 6.19
C THR A 64 7.22 9.20 6.02
N CYS A 65 6.55 9.67 7.08
CA CYS A 65 5.88 10.97 7.10
C CYS A 65 4.87 11.20 5.96
N THR A 66 4.26 10.11 5.44
CA THR A 66 3.34 10.14 4.30
C THR A 66 2.12 9.26 4.60
N ALA A 67 0.96 9.68 4.11
CA ALA A 67 -0.31 9.01 4.27
C ALA A 67 -1.11 9.02 2.96
N VAL A 68 -1.92 7.98 2.76
CA VAL A 68 -2.97 7.93 1.74
C VAL A 68 -4.31 8.00 2.46
N ILE A 69 -5.20 8.88 1.99
CA ILE A 69 -6.47 9.21 2.64
C ILE A 69 -7.57 9.05 1.61
N ASP A 70 -8.61 8.28 1.97
CA ASP A 70 -9.86 8.28 1.21
C ASP A 70 -10.66 9.53 1.58
N ASP A 71 -10.92 10.40 0.61
CA ASP A 71 -11.73 11.60 0.79
C ASP A 71 -13.18 11.30 0.35
N ILE A 72 -13.83 10.44 1.15
CA ILE A 72 -15.21 10.00 0.92
C ILE A 72 -16.12 11.24 0.86
N GLY A 73 -16.74 11.46 -0.29
CA GLY A 73 -17.65 12.59 -0.56
C GLY A 73 -17.07 13.71 -1.43
N THR A 74 -15.76 13.72 -1.72
CA THR A 74 -15.12 14.74 -2.60
C THR A 74 -14.46 14.17 -3.86
N GLY A 75 -14.32 12.85 -3.99
CA GLY A 75 -14.04 12.20 -5.29
C GLY A 75 -12.75 11.40 -5.39
N GLY A 76 -12.22 10.85 -4.29
CA GLY A 76 -11.26 9.76 -4.36
C GLY A 76 -10.06 9.87 -3.43
N TRP A 77 -9.06 9.03 -3.70
CA TRP A 77 -7.84 8.90 -2.92
C TRP A 77 -6.91 10.09 -3.08
N ARG A 78 -6.34 10.58 -1.97
CA ARG A 78 -5.30 11.62 -1.98
C ARG A 78 -4.11 11.27 -1.12
N VAL A 79 -2.95 11.80 -1.49
CA VAL A 79 -1.71 11.71 -0.71
C VAL A 79 -1.60 12.93 0.20
N ALA A 80 -1.13 12.71 1.43
CA ALA A 80 -0.79 13.77 2.38
C ALA A 80 0.56 13.47 3.03
N GLY A 81 1.31 14.52 3.39
CA GLY A 81 2.61 14.39 4.05
C GLY A 81 3.76 14.84 3.16
N LYS A 82 4.96 14.32 3.45
CA LYS A 82 6.22 14.83 2.87
C LYS A 82 6.78 13.99 1.72
N GLY A 83 6.40 12.72 1.62
CA GLY A 83 6.92 11.79 0.63
C GLY A 83 5.98 11.58 -0.55
N ASN A 84 6.50 10.88 -1.57
CA ASN A 84 5.75 10.49 -2.75
C ASN A 84 5.33 9.03 -2.63
N VAL A 85 4.04 8.74 -2.84
CA VAL A 85 3.52 7.38 -2.90
C VAL A 85 3.73 6.83 -4.30
N ILE A 86 4.27 5.63 -4.40
CA ILE A 86 4.39 4.91 -5.68
C ILE A 86 3.36 3.79 -5.67
N VAL A 87 2.58 3.72 -6.75
CA VAL A 87 1.50 2.73 -6.89
C VAL A 87 1.90 1.71 -7.93
N HIS A 88 1.75 0.44 -7.59
CA HIS A 88 1.97 -0.67 -8.50
C HIS A 88 0.71 -1.51 -8.67
N ARG A 89 0.46 -1.98 -9.89
CA ARG A 89 -0.54 -2.99 -10.22
C ARG A 89 0.05 -3.96 -11.22
N ASP A 90 -0.06 -5.26 -10.96
CA ASP A 90 0.52 -6.31 -11.81
C ASP A 90 2.02 -6.09 -12.10
N GLY A 91 2.77 -5.66 -11.08
CA GLY A 91 4.21 -5.36 -11.16
C GLY A 91 4.58 -4.10 -11.94
N LYS A 92 3.61 -3.25 -12.31
CA LYS A 92 3.83 -2.04 -13.12
C LYS A 92 3.35 -0.79 -12.38
N LEU A 93 4.00 0.34 -12.69
CA LEU A 93 3.57 1.65 -12.20
C LEU A 93 2.13 1.95 -12.63
N SER A 94 1.37 2.51 -11.69
CA SER A 94 -0.03 2.89 -11.86
C SER A 94 -0.32 4.24 -11.20
N ASP A 95 -1.52 4.75 -11.44
CA ASP A 95 -2.05 5.93 -10.75
C ASP A 95 -2.75 5.56 -9.44
N ILE A 96 -2.87 6.52 -8.51
CA ILE A 96 -3.56 6.34 -7.23
C ILE A 96 -5.05 6.05 -7.37
N SER A 97 -5.66 6.44 -8.48
CA SER A 97 -7.03 6.04 -8.86
C SER A 97 -7.22 4.54 -9.07
N ALA A 98 -6.15 3.74 -9.09
CA ALA A 98 -6.24 2.28 -9.12
C ALA A 98 -6.70 1.68 -7.77
N LEU A 99 -6.60 2.42 -6.66
CA LEU A 99 -7.10 1.97 -5.37
C LEU A 99 -8.63 1.81 -5.42
N PRO A 100 -9.19 0.70 -4.90
CA PRO A 100 -10.63 0.51 -4.81
C PRO A 100 -11.25 1.54 -3.85
N GLU A 101 -12.54 1.84 -4.00
CA GLU A 101 -13.27 2.64 -3.01
C GLU A 101 -13.28 1.92 -1.66
N ALA A 102 -13.12 2.65 -0.55
CA ALA A 102 -13.20 2.03 0.77
C ALA A 102 -14.62 1.53 1.03
N VAL A 103 -14.72 0.31 1.58
CA VAL A 103 -16.01 -0.27 1.94
C VAL A 103 -16.52 0.43 3.21
N SER A 104 -17.69 1.07 3.11
CA SER A 104 -18.35 1.83 4.19
C SER A 104 -18.78 0.97 5.37
#